data_AF-A0A5N8VWM6-F1
#
_entry.id   AF-A0A5N8VWM6-F1
#
_cell.length_a   1.000
_cell.length_b   1.000
_cell.length_c   1.000
_cell.angle_alpha   90.00
_cell.angle_beta   90.00
_cell.angle_gamma   90.00
#
_symmetry.space_group_name_H-M   'P 1'
#
loop_
_entity.id
_entity.type
_entity.pdbx_description
1 polymer ?
#
loop_
_entity_poly.entity_id
_entity_poly.type
_entity_poly.pdbx_seq_one_letter_code
_entity_poly.pdbx_strand_id
1 'polypeptide(L)'
;MRLVSSAENSSLAWEEQYDYIEDIGDGRGYTGGVIGFCSGTSDMLALVELYTVRVADNPLADYLPALRAVNGTDSHEGLGSGFTAAWRKAARTAAFRRAQRDERDRVYFDPAVALGEKDGLGTLGQFVYYDALVMHGPGTDSLSFGAIRERALNNAGTPARGGDETAYLHAFLDARVRAMEQEPAHSDTSRVDTAQRVFLEAGNLDLDLPLRWQVYGDGYAID
;
A
#
# COMPACT_ATOMS: atom_id res chain seq x y z
N MET A 1 1.69 9.63 2.44
CA MET A 1 0.44 9.11 3.07
C MET A 1 -0.82 9.61 2.38
N ARG A 2 -1.06 10.93 2.30
CA ARG A 2 -2.28 11.48 1.66
C ARG A 2 -2.51 10.99 0.22
N LEU A 3 -1.45 10.88 -0.59
CA LEU A 3 -1.53 10.34 -1.95
C LEU A 3 -2.06 8.90 -1.96
N VAL A 4 -1.48 7.99 -1.18
CA VAL A 4 -1.96 6.60 -1.05
C VAL A 4 -3.41 6.56 -0.57
N SER A 5 -3.74 7.32 0.48
CA SER A 5 -5.10 7.39 1.03
C SER A 5 -6.14 7.86 0.02
N SER A 6 -5.77 8.70 -0.95
CA SER A 6 -6.69 9.10 -2.03
C SER A 6 -7.02 7.95 -2.98
N ALA A 7 -6.11 6.99 -3.16
CA ALA A 7 -6.35 5.79 -3.96
C ALA A 7 -6.99 4.65 -3.14
N GLU A 8 -6.61 4.47 -1.89
CA GLU A 8 -7.16 3.39 -1.06
C GLU A 8 -8.55 3.72 -0.50
N ASN A 9 -8.84 5.00 -0.25
CA ASN A 9 -10.01 5.42 0.54
C ASN A 9 -10.74 6.66 -0.03
N SER A 10 -10.41 7.09 -1.25
CA SER A 10 -10.97 8.32 -1.87
C SER A 10 -10.92 9.56 -0.95
N SER A 11 -9.94 9.64 -0.05
CA SER A 11 -9.85 10.69 0.98
C SER A 11 -8.39 11.06 1.27
N LEU A 12 -8.14 12.35 1.56
CA LEU A 12 -6.83 12.82 2.06
C LEU A 12 -6.69 12.67 3.58
N ALA A 13 -7.79 12.39 4.28
CA ALA A 13 -7.82 12.23 5.73
C ALA A 13 -7.35 10.81 6.12
N TRP A 14 -6.09 10.50 5.83
CA TRP A 14 -5.50 9.17 6.05
C TRP A 14 -5.54 8.74 7.53
N GLU A 15 -5.54 9.70 8.47
CA GLU A 15 -5.67 9.42 9.90
C GLU A 15 -7.09 8.99 10.32
N GLU A 16 -8.09 9.15 9.45
CA GLU A 16 -9.44 8.64 9.69
C GLU A 16 -9.57 7.17 9.30
N GLN A 17 -8.57 6.61 8.62
CA GLN A 17 -8.63 5.24 8.05
C GLN A 17 -8.19 4.16 9.04
N TYR A 18 -7.79 4.50 10.28
CA TYR A 18 -7.38 3.50 11.27
C TYR A 18 -8.49 2.48 11.58
N ASP A 19 -9.76 2.89 11.52
CA ASP A 19 -10.91 2.04 11.84
C ASP A 19 -11.60 1.46 10.60
N TYR A 20 -11.15 1.81 9.39
CA TYR A 20 -11.60 1.20 8.15
C TYR A 20 -11.40 -0.31 8.21
N ILE A 21 -12.46 -1.06 7.89
CA ILE A 21 -12.43 -2.50 7.73
C ILE A 21 -13.65 -2.96 6.93
N GLU A 22 -13.40 -3.61 5.81
CA GLU A 22 -14.41 -4.07 4.86
C GLU A 22 -13.83 -5.22 4.02
N ASP A 23 -14.67 -6.16 3.59
CA ASP A 23 -14.31 -7.03 2.48
C ASP A 23 -14.88 -6.41 1.21
N ILE A 24 -14.00 -5.98 0.31
CA ILE A 24 -14.34 -5.28 -0.92
C ILE A 24 -14.59 -6.25 -2.10
N GLY A 25 -14.56 -7.56 -1.86
CA GLY A 25 -14.81 -8.58 -2.86
C GLY A 25 -13.67 -8.79 -3.86
N ASP A 26 -12.44 -8.39 -3.50
CA ASP A 26 -11.24 -8.55 -4.34
C ASP A 26 -10.51 -9.88 -4.12
N GLY A 27 -11.07 -10.77 -3.28
CA GLY A 27 -10.49 -12.08 -2.96
C GLY A 27 -9.40 -12.04 -1.89
N ARG A 28 -9.24 -10.93 -1.16
CA ARG A 28 -8.26 -10.81 -0.05
C ARG A 28 -8.90 -10.93 1.34
N GLY A 29 -10.21 -11.12 1.40
CA GLY A 29 -10.99 -11.13 2.64
C GLY A 29 -11.16 -9.72 3.19
N TYR A 30 -11.08 -9.55 4.51
CA TYR A 30 -11.14 -8.21 5.11
C TYR A 30 -9.90 -7.41 4.75
N THR A 31 -10.11 -6.19 4.27
CA THR A 31 -9.14 -5.11 4.07
C THR A 31 -9.37 -4.03 5.10
N GLY A 32 -8.34 -3.59 5.83
CA GLY A 32 -8.54 -2.59 6.89
C GLY A 32 -7.32 -1.75 7.24
N GLY A 33 -7.57 -0.60 7.88
CA GLY A 33 -6.51 0.29 8.38
C GLY A 33 -5.89 1.20 7.33
N VAL A 34 -4.85 1.92 7.73
CA VAL A 34 -4.26 3.06 6.98
C VAL A 34 -3.63 2.74 5.62
N ILE A 35 -3.42 1.47 5.30
CA ILE A 35 -2.90 1.00 4.01
C ILE A 35 -3.64 -0.22 3.47
N GLY A 36 -4.80 -0.57 4.05
CA GLY A 36 -5.56 -1.75 3.62
C GLY A 36 -4.86 -3.09 3.92
N PHE A 37 -4.50 -3.34 5.18
CA PHE A 37 -4.01 -4.65 5.61
C PHE A 37 -5.07 -5.72 5.34
N CYS A 38 -4.73 -6.88 4.73
CA CYS A 38 -5.72 -7.90 4.42
C CYS A 38 -5.61 -9.18 5.26
N SER A 39 -6.74 -9.80 5.61
CA SER A 39 -6.76 -11.09 6.30
C SER A 39 -6.18 -12.22 5.45
N GLY A 40 -6.32 -12.14 4.13
CA GLY A 40 -5.82 -13.13 3.18
C GLY A 40 -4.34 -13.00 2.81
N THR A 41 -3.69 -11.88 3.12
CA THR A 41 -2.31 -11.57 2.65
C THR A 41 -1.26 -11.53 3.76
N SER A 42 -1.55 -12.13 4.92
CA SER A 42 -0.68 -12.26 6.09
C SER A 42 -0.33 -10.98 6.87
N ASP A 43 -0.46 -9.81 6.27
CA ASP A 43 -0.11 -8.51 6.86
C ASP A 43 -1.10 -8.07 7.94
N MET A 44 -2.41 -8.34 7.80
CA MET A 44 -3.35 -8.13 8.91
C MET A 44 -3.04 -9.04 10.11
N LEU A 45 -2.67 -10.30 9.85
CA LEU A 45 -2.25 -11.21 10.90
C LEU A 45 -1.00 -10.68 11.61
N ALA A 46 0.04 -10.29 10.87
CA ALA A 46 1.26 -9.73 11.42
C ALA A 46 1.01 -8.47 12.26
N LEU A 47 0.13 -7.58 11.79
CA LEU A 47 -0.31 -6.40 12.54
C LEU A 47 -0.97 -6.76 13.88
N VAL A 48 -1.90 -7.72 13.88
CA VAL A 48 -2.60 -8.13 15.12
C VAL A 48 -1.66 -8.85 16.08
N GLU A 49 -0.70 -9.63 15.57
CA GLU A 49 0.37 -10.23 16.38
C GLU A 49 1.25 -9.15 17.03
N LEU A 50 1.71 -8.16 16.26
CA LEU A 50 2.48 -7.02 16.77
C LEU A 50 1.71 -6.25 17.84
N TYR A 51 0.42 -5.99 17.60
CA TYR A 51 -0.43 -5.31 18.57
C TYR A 51 -0.57 -6.12 19.87
N THR A 52 -0.75 -7.44 19.74
CA THR A 52 -0.92 -8.35 20.89
C THR A 52 0.36 -8.53 21.70
N VAL A 53 1.54 -8.52 21.07
CA VAL A 53 2.82 -8.49 21.78
C VAL A 53 2.94 -7.24 22.67
N ARG A 54 2.40 -6.10 22.24
CA ARG A 54 2.48 -4.82 22.95
C ARG A 54 1.37 -4.66 24.01
N VAL A 55 0.20 -5.24 23.74
CA VAL A 55 -0.98 -5.19 24.61
C VAL A 55 -1.63 -6.57 24.60
N ALA A 56 -1.29 -7.42 25.55
CA ALA A 56 -1.73 -8.82 25.55
C ALA A 56 -3.26 -8.99 25.60
N ASP A 57 -3.95 -8.23 26.45
CA ASP A 57 -5.40 -8.27 26.63
C ASP A 57 -6.11 -7.19 25.78
N ASN A 58 -5.87 -7.23 24.47
CA ASN A 58 -6.48 -6.31 23.52
C ASN A 58 -7.68 -6.96 22.81
N PRO A 59 -8.65 -6.17 22.29
CA PRO A 59 -9.89 -6.72 21.73
C PRO A 59 -9.71 -7.57 20.47
N LEU A 60 -8.52 -7.59 19.86
CA LEU A 60 -8.21 -8.40 18.67
C LEU A 60 -7.45 -9.70 18.99
N ALA A 61 -6.96 -9.88 20.22
CA ALA A 61 -6.12 -11.02 20.60
C ALA A 61 -6.83 -12.36 20.38
N ASP A 62 -8.10 -12.46 20.74
CA ASP A 62 -8.90 -13.69 20.60
C ASP A 62 -9.16 -14.09 19.14
N TYR A 63 -8.95 -13.18 18.19
CA TYR A 63 -9.11 -13.45 16.76
C TYR A 63 -7.84 -13.98 16.10
N LEU A 64 -6.70 -14.03 16.80
CA LEU A 64 -5.44 -14.55 16.24
C LEU A 64 -5.54 -15.98 15.70
N PRO A 65 -6.21 -16.95 16.37
CA PRO A 65 -6.40 -18.29 15.81
C PRO A 65 -7.19 -18.28 14.50
N ALA A 66 -8.24 -17.46 14.40
CA ALA A 66 -9.05 -17.32 13.19
C ALA A 66 -8.25 -16.65 12.07
N LEU A 67 -7.53 -15.56 12.35
CA LEU A 67 -6.65 -14.89 11.39
C LEU A 67 -5.59 -15.84 10.83
N ARG A 68 -5.01 -16.72 11.65
CA ARG A 68 -4.06 -17.75 11.17
C ARG A 68 -4.74 -18.79 10.28
N ALA A 69 -5.97 -19.16 10.59
CA ALA A 69 -6.71 -20.17 9.83
C ALA A 69 -7.15 -19.67 8.45
N VAL A 70 -7.55 -18.39 8.35
CA VAL A 70 -8.03 -17.80 7.07
C VAL A 70 -6.91 -17.22 6.21
N ASN A 71 -5.71 -17.03 6.75
CA ASN A 71 -4.58 -16.48 6.01
C ASN A 71 -4.29 -17.27 4.71
N GLY A 72 -4.14 -16.57 3.59
CA GLY A 72 -4.04 -17.15 2.25
C GLY A 72 -5.38 -17.41 1.55
N THR A 73 -6.50 -17.03 2.17
CA THR A 73 -7.86 -17.15 1.61
C THR A 73 -8.68 -15.87 1.86
N ASP A 74 -9.85 -15.76 1.24
CA ASP A 74 -10.85 -14.71 1.49
C ASP A 74 -11.87 -15.09 2.59
N SER A 75 -11.62 -16.17 3.35
CA SER A 75 -12.57 -16.67 4.35
C SER A 75 -12.77 -15.72 5.53
N HIS A 76 -14.02 -15.62 6.01
CA HIS A 76 -14.40 -14.89 7.22
C HIS A 76 -14.64 -15.80 8.44
N GLU A 77 -14.32 -17.09 8.34
CA GLU A 77 -14.56 -18.06 9.40
C GLU A 77 -13.88 -17.65 10.72
N GLY A 78 -14.66 -17.54 11.80
CA GLY A 78 -14.17 -17.13 13.12
C GLY A 78 -13.92 -15.63 13.31
N LEU A 79 -14.13 -14.79 12.28
CA LEU A 79 -13.96 -13.33 12.35
C LEU A 79 -15.31 -12.60 12.45
N GLY A 80 -16.01 -12.50 11.32
CA GLY A 80 -17.34 -11.92 11.18
C GLY A 80 -17.53 -10.50 11.76
N SER A 81 -18.79 -10.18 12.11
CA SER A 81 -19.15 -8.87 12.66
C SER A 81 -18.47 -8.56 14.00
N GLY A 82 -18.17 -9.58 14.80
CA GLY A 82 -17.42 -9.43 16.04
C GLY A 82 -16.01 -8.87 15.79
N PHE A 83 -15.29 -9.42 14.81
CA PHE A 83 -13.96 -8.95 14.44
C PHE A 83 -13.99 -7.50 13.94
N THR A 84 -14.90 -7.16 13.03
CA THR A 84 -15.00 -5.77 12.52
C THR A 84 -15.38 -4.76 13.62
N ALA A 85 -16.20 -5.15 14.60
CA ALA A 85 -16.49 -4.31 15.76
C ALA A 85 -15.28 -4.16 16.70
N ALA A 86 -14.54 -5.25 16.94
CA ALA A 86 -13.32 -5.25 17.72
C ALA A 86 -12.21 -4.40 17.08
N TRP A 87 -12.10 -4.43 15.75
CA TRP A 87 -11.19 -3.58 14.97
C TRP A 87 -11.47 -2.11 15.20
N ARG A 88 -12.73 -1.69 15.02
CA ARG A 88 -13.17 -0.30 15.26
C ARG A 88 -12.95 0.13 16.72
N LYS A 89 -13.10 -0.80 17.68
CA LYS A 89 -12.77 -0.55 19.09
C LYS A 89 -11.27 -0.36 19.29
N ALA A 90 -10.44 -1.24 18.72
CA ALA A 90 -8.98 -1.16 18.79
C ALA A 90 -8.45 0.15 18.19
N ALA A 91 -9.03 0.60 17.07
CA ALA A 91 -8.65 1.81 16.33
C ALA A 91 -8.84 3.11 17.12
N ARG A 92 -9.58 3.08 18.24
CA ARG A 92 -9.67 4.21 19.19
C ARG A 92 -8.47 4.31 20.12
N THR A 93 -7.64 3.28 20.20
CA THR A 93 -6.48 3.24 21.10
C THR A 93 -5.21 3.75 20.41
N ALA A 94 -4.37 4.48 21.14
CA ALA A 94 -3.09 4.92 20.63
C ALA A 94 -2.14 3.75 20.32
N ALA A 95 -2.29 2.62 21.01
CA ALA A 95 -1.46 1.43 20.82
C ALA A 95 -1.72 0.74 19.48
N PHE A 96 -2.99 0.54 19.08
CA PHE A 96 -3.30 -0.05 17.78
C PHE A 96 -2.94 0.89 16.62
N ARG A 97 -3.18 2.20 16.76
CA ARG A 97 -2.75 3.20 15.76
C ARG A 97 -1.24 3.21 15.57
N ARG A 98 -0.46 3.04 16.65
CA ARG A 98 1.00 2.86 16.56
C ARG A 98 1.37 1.54 15.88
N ALA A 99 0.72 0.43 16.21
CA ALA A 99 0.97 -0.85 15.54
C ALA A 99 0.74 -0.76 14.02
N GLN A 100 -0.34 -0.10 13.57
CA GLN A 100 -0.58 0.11 12.14
C GLN A 100 0.51 0.93 11.46
N ARG A 101 0.97 2.02 12.08
CA ARG A 101 2.07 2.83 11.51
C ARG A 101 3.38 2.07 11.46
N ASP A 102 3.73 1.37 12.53
CA ASP A 102 4.98 0.64 12.61
C ASP A 102 5.02 -0.54 11.63
N GLU A 103 3.88 -1.21 11.41
CA GLU A 103 3.80 -2.30 10.43
C GLU A 103 3.83 -1.78 8.99
N ARG A 104 3.13 -0.67 8.71
CA ARG A 104 3.27 0.08 7.45
C ARG A 104 4.74 0.42 7.18
N ASP A 105 5.42 0.97 8.18
CA ASP A 105 6.79 1.44 8.03
C ASP A 105 7.76 0.28 7.79
N ARG A 106 7.67 -0.76 8.62
CA ARG A 106 8.53 -1.95 8.55
C ARG A 106 8.42 -2.72 7.24
N VAL A 107 7.21 -2.89 6.71
CA VAL A 107 6.94 -3.79 5.56
C VAL A 107 6.92 -3.05 4.23
N TYR A 108 6.47 -1.78 4.23
CA TYR A 108 6.18 -1.05 2.98
C TYR A 108 7.03 0.20 2.84
N PHE A 109 6.96 1.13 3.80
CA PHE A 109 7.59 2.45 3.66
C PHE A 109 9.12 2.39 3.70
N ASP A 110 9.70 1.84 4.78
CA ASP A 110 11.15 1.80 4.95
C ASP A 110 11.82 0.97 3.83
N PRO A 111 11.31 -0.21 3.44
CA PRO A 111 11.86 -0.95 2.31
C PRO A 111 11.76 -0.20 0.97
N ALA A 112 10.63 0.48 0.71
CA ALA A 112 10.45 1.26 -0.53
C ALA A 112 11.45 2.41 -0.62
N VAL A 113 11.57 3.19 0.45
CA VAL A 113 12.46 4.36 0.53
C VAL A 113 13.90 3.90 0.43
N ALA A 114 14.33 2.93 1.24
CA ALA A 114 15.71 2.44 1.22
C ALA A 114 16.11 1.86 -0.15
N LEU A 115 15.19 1.19 -0.84
CA LEU A 115 15.46 0.68 -2.18
C LEU A 115 15.46 1.79 -3.24
N GLY A 116 14.58 2.79 -3.12
CA GLY A 116 14.58 3.97 -3.99
C GLY A 116 15.89 4.75 -3.86
N GLU A 117 16.36 4.99 -2.64
CA GLU A 117 17.68 5.59 -2.37
C GLU A 117 18.83 4.76 -2.98
N LYS A 118 18.78 3.44 -2.82
CA LYS A 118 19.78 2.53 -3.42
C LYS A 118 19.79 2.58 -4.94
N ASP A 119 18.64 2.78 -5.55
CA ASP A 119 18.50 2.96 -7.01
C ASP A 119 18.80 4.40 -7.45
N GLY A 120 19.02 5.33 -6.52
CA GLY A 120 19.33 6.73 -6.78
C GLY A 120 18.12 7.57 -7.18
N LEU A 121 16.92 7.17 -6.74
CA LEU A 121 15.66 7.86 -7.03
C LEU A 121 15.40 9.00 -6.04
N GLY A 122 14.88 10.12 -6.57
CA GLY A 122 14.33 11.22 -5.80
C GLY A 122 12.99 10.86 -5.12
N THR A 123 12.36 11.86 -4.51
CA THR A 123 11.15 11.68 -3.68
C THR A 123 9.99 11.06 -4.47
N LEU A 124 9.77 11.47 -5.72
CA LEU A 124 8.74 10.90 -6.59
C LEU A 124 8.98 9.41 -6.82
N GLY A 125 10.22 9.01 -7.14
CA GLY A 125 10.55 7.61 -7.38
C GLY A 125 10.40 6.74 -6.13
N GLN A 126 10.77 7.26 -4.96
CA GLN A 126 10.53 6.59 -3.68
C GLN A 126 9.03 6.44 -3.39
N PHE A 127 8.22 7.47 -3.69
CA PHE A 127 6.76 7.37 -3.59
C PHE A 127 6.18 6.34 -4.55
N VAL A 128 6.64 6.30 -5.81
CA VAL A 128 6.23 5.31 -6.81
C VAL A 128 6.53 3.88 -6.32
N TYR A 129 7.70 3.65 -5.72
CA TYR A 129 8.02 2.37 -5.09
C TYR A 129 7.11 2.04 -3.92
N TYR A 130 6.87 3.01 -3.04
CA TYR A 130 6.01 2.82 -1.87
C TYR A 130 4.58 2.45 -2.27
N ASP A 131 4.00 3.18 -3.21
CA ASP A 131 2.65 2.94 -3.69
C ASP A 131 2.52 1.59 -4.39
N ALA A 132 3.55 1.16 -5.13
CA ALA A 132 3.60 -0.17 -5.73
C ALA A 132 3.76 -1.29 -4.69
N LEU A 133 4.56 -1.09 -3.63
CA LEU A 133 4.69 -2.05 -2.54
C LEU A 133 3.39 -2.19 -1.75
N VAL A 134 2.66 -1.10 -1.52
CA VAL A 134 1.34 -1.15 -0.86
C VAL A 134 0.36 -2.02 -1.66
N MET A 135 0.27 -1.81 -2.98
CA MET A 135 -0.69 -2.51 -3.82
C MET A 135 -0.30 -3.95 -4.16
N HIS A 136 0.97 -4.19 -4.49
CA HIS A 136 1.44 -5.48 -5.00
C HIS A 136 2.23 -6.31 -3.97
N GLY A 137 2.51 -5.74 -2.80
CA GLY A 137 3.21 -6.42 -1.71
C GLY A 137 4.69 -6.75 -2.00
N PRO A 138 5.41 -7.22 -0.96
CA PRO A 138 6.81 -7.65 -1.06
C PRO A 138 6.97 -9.10 -1.54
N GLY A 139 5.92 -9.69 -2.15
CA GLY A 139 5.88 -11.09 -2.56
C GLY A 139 6.92 -11.46 -3.63
N THR A 140 6.84 -12.71 -4.10
CA THR A 140 7.75 -13.25 -5.13
C THR A 140 7.03 -13.71 -6.39
N ASP A 141 5.72 -13.51 -6.48
CA ASP A 141 4.95 -13.82 -7.69
C ASP A 141 5.21 -12.78 -8.80
N SER A 142 4.68 -13.06 -9.99
CA SER A 142 4.94 -12.25 -11.19
C SER A 142 4.32 -10.85 -11.18
N LEU A 143 3.43 -10.56 -10.23
CA LEU A 143 2.74 -9.28 -10.09
C LEU A 143 3.24 -8.48 -8.89
N SER A 144 3.99 -9.12 -7.99
CA SER A 144 4.67 -8.48 -6.86
C SER A 144 5.60 -7.32 -7.26
N PHE A 145 5.87 -6.43 -6.29
CA PHE A 145 6.78 -5.30 -6.48
C PHE A 145 8.15 -5.70 -7.06
N GLY A 146 8.71 -6.83 -6.60
CA GLY A 146 10.01 -7.31 -7.06
C GLY A 146 10.03 -7.59 -8.56
N ALA A 147 8.98 -8.24 -9.07
CA ALA A 147 8.83 -8.56 -10.49
C ALA A 147 8.59 -7.30 -11.35
N ILE A 148 7.80 -6.33 -10.83
CA ILE A 148 7.60 -5.03 -11.48
C ILE A 148 8.94 -4.29 -11.64
N ARG A 149 9.72 -4.23 -10.56
CA ARG A 149 11.04 -3.59 -10.56
C ARG A 149 12.01 -4.27 -11.51
N GLU A 150 12.05 -5.60 -11.54
CA GLU A 150 12.88 -6.37 -12.46
C GLU A 150 12.52 -6.06 -13.92
N ARG A 151 11.21 -6.00 -14.23
CA ARG A 151 10.74 -5.61 -15.57
C ARG A 151 11.17 -4.19 -15.95
N ALA A 152 11.10 -3.24 -15.02
CA ALA A 152 11.58 -1.87 -15.25
C ALA A 152 13.08 -1.85 -15.58
N LEU A 153 13.89 -2.58 -14.80
CA LEU A 153 15.35 -2.67 -14.97
C LEU A 153 15.78 -3.28 -16.30
N ASN A 154 14.95 -4.14 -16.90
CA ASN A 154 15.19 -4.69 -18.22
C ASN A 154 14.97 -3.68 -19.37
N ASN A 155 14.28 -2.56 -19.09
CA ASN A 155 13.96 -1.54 -20.09
C ASN A 155 14.74 -0.24 -19.89
N ALA A 156 15.09 0.11 -18.64
CA ALA A 156 15.85 1.31 -18.32
C ALA A 156 16.78 1.09 -17.11
N GLY A 157 17.99 1.67 -17.18
CA GLY A 157 18.91 1.69 -16.06
C GLY A 157 18.45 2.67 -14.98
N THR A 158 18.67 2.35 -13.71
CA THR A 158 18.42 3.30 -12.61
C THR A 158 19.49 4.41 -12.58
N PRO A 159 19.23 5.55 -11.93
CA PRO A 159 20.23 6.58 -11.69
C PRO A 159 21.53 6.06 -11.06
N ALA A 160 21.43 5.15 -10.08
CA ALA A 160 22.61 4.50 -9.48
C ALA A 160 23.44 3.66 -10.46
N ARG A 161 22.89 3.32 -11.63
CA ARG A 161 23.57 2.62 -12.74
C ARG A 161 23.88 3.56 -13.92
N GLY A 162 23.78 4.88 -13.73
CA GLY A 162 24.03 5.90 -14.75
C GLY A 162 22.88 6.11 -15.73
N GLY A 163 21.68 5.60 -15.44
CA GLY A 163 20.48 5.86 -16.24
C GLY A 163 19.80 7.18 -15.90
N ASP A 164 18.89 7.61 -16.79
CA ASP A 164 18.04 8.78 -16.57
C ASP A 164 16.86 8.42 -15.65
N GLU A 165 16.63 9.22 -14.60
CA GLU A 165 15.58 8.94 -13.62
C GLU A 165 14.19 8.93 -14.26
N THR A 166 13.90 9.91 -15.11
CA THR A 166 12.59 10.03 -15.77
C THR A 166 12.32 8.83 -16.68
N ALA A 167 13.31 8.42 -17.47
CA ALA A 167 13.22 7.21 -18.30
C ALA A 167 13.00 5.94 -17.46
N TYR A 168 13.70 5.83 -16.32
CA TYR A 168 13.51 4.71 -15.40
C TYR A 168 12.10 4.68 -14.79
N LEU A 169 11.60 5.83 -14.33
CA LEU A 169 10.27 5.94 -13.74
C LEU A 169 9.17 5.67 -14.76
N HIS A 170 9.31 6.11 -16.02
CA HIS A 170 8.38 5.71 -17.08
C HIS A 170 8.38 4.18 -17.28
N ALA A 171 9.55 3.55 -17.38
CA ALA A 171 9.65 2.10 -17.51
C ALA A 171 9.04 1.35 -16.31
N PHE A 172 9.20 1.89 -15.10
CA PHE A 172 8.60 1.33 -13.88
C PHE A 172 7.08 1.47 -13.88
N LEU A 173 6.55 2.65 -14.19
CA LEU A 173 5.10 2.89 -14.24
C LEU A 173 4.43 2.07 -15.35
N ASP A 174 5.10 1.85 -16.49
CA ASP A 174 4.62 0.97 -17.56
C ASP A 174 4.57 -0.49 -17.09
N ALA A 175 5.61 -0.96 -16.40
CA ALA A 175 5.64 -2.30 -15.82
C ALA A 175 4.53 -2.49 -14.77
N ARG A 176 4.28 -1.45 -13.97
CA ARG A 176 3.25 -1.45 -12.93
C ARG A 176 1.84 -1.47 -13.52
N VAL A 177 1.52 -0.61 -14.48
CA VAL A 177 0.22 -0.60 -15.16
C VAL A 177 -0.08 -1.99 -15.73
N ARG A 178 0.90 -2.62 -16.38
CA ARG A 178 0.75 -4.00 -16.86
C ARG A 178 0.45 -5.00 -15.74
N ALA A 179 1.03 -4.85 -14.55
CA ALA A 179 0.73 -5.73 -13.42
C ALA A 179 -0.71 -5.51 -12.92
N MET A 180 -1.11 -4.25 -12.77
CA MET A 180 -2.47 -3.85 -12.38
C MET A 180 -3.54 -4.40 -13.33
N GLU A 181 -3.33 -4.29 -14.64
CA GLU A 181 -4.26 -4.82 -15.67
C GLU A 181 -4.44 -6.34 -15.63
N GLN A 182 -3.50 -7.08 -15.03
CA GLN A 182 -3.59 -8.54 -14.88
C GLN A 182 -4.35 -8.96 -13.61
N GLU A 183 -4.64 -8.03 -12.70
CA GLU A 183 -5.45 -8.27 -11.50
C GLU A 183 -6.84 -7.64 -11.71
N PRO A 184 -7.92 -8.43 -11.85
CA PRO A 184 -9.26 -7.88 -12.14
C PRO A 184 -9.72 -6.79 -11.17
N ALA A 185 -9.34 -6.92 -9.89
CA ALA A 185 -9.64 -5.96 -8.83
C ALA A 185 -8.89 -4.62 -8.96
N HIS A 186 -7.83 -4.54 -9.79
CA HIS A 186 -6.95 -3.39 -9.92
C HIS A 186 -6.86 -2.85 -11.36
N SER A 187 -7.89 -3.13 -12.18
CA SER A 187 -7.89 -2.70 -13.59
C SER A 187 -7.99 -1.17 -13.79
N ASP A 188 -8.40 -0.41 -12.78
CA ASP A 188 -8.32 1.06 -12.81
C ASP A 188 -6.90 1.52 -12.43
N THR A 189 -6.22 2.12 -13.41
CA THR A 189 -4.83 2.58 -13.30
C THR A 189 -4.69 4.06 -13.02
N SER A 190 -5.76 4.77 -12.64
CA SER A 190 -5.76 6.22 -12.43
C SER A 190 -4.75 6.69 -11.37
N ARG A 191 -4.50 5.88 -10.33
CA ARG A 191 -3.43 6.16 -9.33
C ARG A 191 -2.04 6.30 -9.96
N VAL A 192 -1.83 5.69 -11.12
CA VAL A 192 -0.63 5.86 -11.95
C VAL A 192 -0.87 6.96 -12.98
N ASP A 193 -1.87 6.81 -13.84
CA ASP A 193 -1.99 7.58 -15.07
C ASP A 193 -2.39 9.04 -14.84
N THR A 194 -3.27 9.31 -13.87
CA THR A 194 -3.75 10.66 -13.55
C THR A 194 -3.16 11.22 -12.26
N ALA A 195 -2.11 10.57 -11.73
CA ALA A 195 -1.35 11.04 -10.57
C ALA A 195 0.17 10.90 -10.73
N GLN A 196 0.73 9.70 -10.61
CA GLN A 196 2.19 9.52 -10.66
C GLN A 196 2.79 9.96 -12.00
N ARG A 197 2.15 9.63 -13.13
CA ARG A 197 2.57 10.10 -14.46
C ARG A 197 2.45 11.61 -14.59
N VAL A 198 1.41 12.22 -14.03
CA VAL A 198 1.24 13.68 -14.03
C VAL A 198 2.40 14.38 -13.31
N PHE A 199 2.82 13.87 -12.16
CA PHE A 199 3.98 14.43 -11.43
C PHE A 199 5.28 14.24 -12.21
N LEU A 200 5.46 13.07 -12.82
CA LEU A 200 6.63 12.75 -13.63
C LEU A 200 6.73 13.63 -14.88
N GLU A 201 5.64 13.78 -15.63
CA GLU A 201 5.55 14.60 -16.83
C GLU A 201 5.73 16.10 -16.54
N ALA A 202 5.35 16.54 -15.34
CA ALA A 202 5.64 17.88 -14.85
C ALA A 202 7.12 18.07 -14.43
N GLY A 203 7.93 17.02 -14.42
CA GLY A 203 9.31 17.04 -13.95
C GLY A 203 9.44 17.23 -12.44
N ASN A 204 8.38 16.99 -11.67
CA ASN A 204 8.38 17.17 -10.21
C ASN A 204 8.97 15.94 -9.51
N LEU A 205 10.25 15.66 -9.75
CA LEU A 205 10.97 14.51 -9.19
C LEU A 205 11.11 14.59 -7.66
N ASP A 206 11.06 15.80 -7.10
CA ASP A 206 11.14 16.04 -5.65
C ASP A 206 9.77 15.96 -4.95
N LEU A 207 8.68 15.79 -5.72
CA LEU A 207 7.30 15.71 -5.23
C LEU A 207 6.91 16.97 -4.41
N ASP A 208 7.41 18.13 -4.83
CA ASP A 208 7.17 19.41 -4.20
C ASP A 208 5.72 19.86 -4.34
N LEU A 209 5.25 20.60 -3.34
CA LEU A 209 3.93 21.23 -3.36
C LEU A 209 3.95 22.50 -4.24
N PRO A 210 2.83 22.86 -4.89
CA PRO A 210 1.53 22.21 -4.81
C PRO A 210 1.42 20.95 -5.68
N LEU A 211 0.72 19.94 -5.16
CA LEU A 211 0.35 18.73 -5.90
C LEU A 211 -1.12 18.78 -6.30
N ARG A 212 -1.40 18.34 -7.53
CA ARG A 212 -2.75 18.23 -8.10
C ARG A 212 -2.82 16.94 -8.91
N TRP A 213 -3.84 16.12 -8.67
CA TRP A 213 -4.00 14.84 -9.36
C TRP A 213 -5.46 14.37 -9.34
N GLN A 214 -5.74 13.28 -10.04
CA GLN A 214 -7.03 12.60 -10.00
C GLN A 214 -6.85 11.11 -9.75
N VAL A 215 -7.78 10.51 -9.01
CA VAL A 215 -7.92 9.05 -8.89
C VAL A 215 -9.42 8.72 -8.95
N TYR A 216 -9.80 7.71 -9.73
CA TYR A 216 -11.21 7.33 -9.96
C TYR A 216 -12.11 8.47 -10.49
N GLY A 217 -11.51 9.49 -11.11
CA GLY A 217 -12.20 10.70 -11.59
C GLY A 217 -12.34 11.81 -10.55
N ASP A 218 -12.01 11.57 -9.27
CA ASP A 218 -12.04 12.57 -8.21
C ASP A 218 -10.75 13.39 -8.19
N GLY A 219 -10.89 14.72 -8.10
CA GLY A 219 -9.78 15.65 -8.06
C GLY A 219 -9.27 15.93 -6.64
N TYR A 220 -7.95 15.88 -6.47
CA TYR A 220 -7.28 16.11 -5.19
C TYR A 220 -6.20 17.18 -5.29
N ALA A 221 -5.92 17.81 -4.15
CA ALA A 221 -4.97 18.91 -4.03
C ALA A 221 -4.24 18.87 -2.68
N ILE A 222 -2.93 19.12 -2.69
CA ILE A 222 -2.15 19.48 -1.50
C ILE A 222 -1.38 20.75 -1.84
N ASP A 223 -1.47 21.73 -0.95
CA ASP A 223 -0.85 23.06 -1.07
C ASP A 223 0.33 23.23 -0.12
#